data_AF-A0A1G7LJX7-F1
#
_entry.id   AF-A0A1G7LJX7-F1
#
_cell.length_a   1.000
_cell.length_b   1.000
_cell.length_c   1.000
_cell.angle_alpha   90.00
_cell.angle_beta   90.00
_cell.angle_gamma   90.00
#
_symmetry.space_group_name_H-M   'P 1'
#
loop_
_entity.id
_entity.type
_entity.pdbx_description
1 polymer ?
#
loop_
_entity_poly.entity_id
_entity_poly.type
_entity_poly.pdbx_seq_one_letter_code
_entity_poly.pdbx_strand_id
1 'polypeptide(L)'
;MLYLLLAAVACAFLLMYIYNRRSLPRRLRSLKSRLTALTGQKGGRQPRQEWLDDLYRLLKQALSGGDQAILFQTADLLKTAFGEGIMRPEEPVRLAGVVIGALRAKQADIAGVLLDAFRPLLRHQATDMLPELAESVTMAGLLALKERQNFVAAKAADLLFAVLVRAQRTDITAGTSRAINGIQTIGVQALRRGDKSLFLELCIRLDEEVVNCRGDNSELVGVFAIWLQRLVTAGDEELLAFVKTTVLRLVDTGRVEREFLAAFHKEVLEMARMASVNVENPLLAPLFEFAFELADRLNTLPAWQTAVRETGKIAAAVITSRGFNTAFPIMAVLITLGGRLLIAELRRSTAGANEDEGRVLYLVVRECLLLLELAVRQDMVLTAGELAGRLTLLWEKRFSAPPPKNIRKFCQLLIITWMQTKRRVAKRLSLEKLLDGPLLLSSEERSRLYFLQSNS
;
A
#
# COMPACT_ATOMS: atom_id res chain seq x y z
N MET A 1 -4.30 -4.79 69.20
CA MET A 1 -4.65 -3.45 68.70
C MET A 1 -4.41 -3.31 67.19
N LEU A 2 -3.18 -3.49 66.69
CA LEU A 2 -2.86 -3.35 65.25
C LEU A 2 -3.71 -4.24 64.32
N TYR A 3 -3.91 -5.51 64.70
CA TYR A 3 -4.73 -6.48 63.94
C TYR A 3 -6.23 -6.12 63.88
N LEU A 4 -6.78 -5.50 64.94
CA LEU A 4 -8.18 -5.05 64.97
C LEU A 4 -8.39 -3.82 64.09
N LEU A 5 -7.40 -2.93 64.04
CA LEU A 5 -7.41 -1.76 63.15
C LEU A 5 -7.30 -2.16 61.67
N LEU A 6 -6.40 -3.12 61.35
CA LEU A 6 -6.31 -3.71 60.01
C LEU A 6 -7.59 -4.42 59.59
N ALA A 7 -8.22 -5.18 60.49
CA ALA A 7 -9.50 -5.86 60.22
C ALA A 7 -10.66 -4.87 60.00
N ALA A 8 -10.73 -3.79 60.79
CA ALA A 8 -11.75 -2.75 60.62
C ALA A 8 -11.58 -1.99 59.29
N VAL A 9 -10.35 -1.66 58.91
CA VAL A 9 -10.04 -1.04 57.61
C VAL A 9 -10.40 -2.00 56.47
N ALA A 10 -10.02 -3.27 56.55
CA ALA A 10 -10.37 -4.26 55.53
C ALA A 10 -11.89 -4.45 55.40
N CYS A 11 -12.64 -4.50 56.52
CA CYS A 11 -14.10 -4.56 56.52
C CYS A 11 -14.74 -3.31 55.91
N ALA A 12 -14.22 -2.11 56.20
CA ALA A 12 -14.70 -0.87 55.58
C ALA A 12 -14.47 -0.87 54.06
N PHE A 13 -13.30 -1.32 53.61
CA PHE A 13 -13.01 -1.50 52.18
C PHE A 13 -13.93 -2.54 51.51
N LEU A 14 -14.21 -3.66 52.18
CA LEU A 14 -15.12 -4.70 51.70
C LEU A 14 -16.57 -4.20 51.60
N LEU A 15 -17.06 -3.49 52.61
CA LEU A 15 -18.40 -2.92 52.61
C LEU A 15 -18.54 -1.83 51.54
N MET A 16 -17.53 -0.97 51.37
CA MET A 16 -17.48 0.03 50.31
C MET A 16 -17.43 -0.61 48.92
N TYR A 17 -16.68 -1.70 48.75
CA TYR A 17 -16.62 -2.48 47.52
C TYR A 17 -17.97 -3.14 47.17
N ILE A 18 -18.62 -3.78 48.15
CA ILE A 18 -19.94 -4.42 47.98
C ILE A 18 -21.02 -3.36 47.68
N TYR A 19 -21.01 -2.24 48.39
CA TYR A 19 -21.94 -1.14 48.16
C TYR A 19 -21.78 -0.56 46.76
N ASN A 20 -20.54 -0.25 46.34
CA ASN A 20 -20.26 0.24 45.01
C ASN A 20 -20.73 -0.74 43.94
N ARG A 21 -20.42 -2.04 44.08
CA ARG A 21 -20.83 -3.08 43.11
C ARG A 21 -22.35 -3.24 43.00
N ARG A 22 -23.07 -3.24 44.12
CA ARG A 22 -24.56 -3.34 44.12
C ARG A 22 -25.25 -2.07 43.63
N SER A 23 -24.57 -0.92 43.65
CA SER A 23 -25.13 0.35 43.18
C SER A 23 -25.12 0.50 41.65
N LEU A 24 -24.21 -0.18 40.95
CA LEU A 24 -24.04 -0.04 39.49
C LEU A 24 -25.31 -0.38 38.69
N PRO A 25 -26.02 -1.51 38.94
CA PRO A 25 -27.26 -1.83 38.22
C PRO A 25 -28.41 -0.84 38.49
N ARG A 26 -28.42 -0.21 39.67
CA ARG A 26 -29.42 0.81 40.01
C ARG A 26 -29.13 2.12 39.28
N ARG A 27 -27.85 2.53 39.25
CA ARG A 27 -27.40 3.69 38.48
C ARG A 27 -27.67 3.54 36.99
N LEU A 28 -27.37 2.37 36.43
CA LEU A 28 -27.66 2.07 35.02
C LEU A 28 -29.17 2.18 34.70
N ARG A 29 -30.03 1.59 35.55
CA ARG A 29 -31.49 1.73 35.39
C ARG A 29 -31.95 3.19 35.44
N SER A 30 -31.41 3.97 36.38
CA SER A 30 -31.70 5.41 36.47
C SER A 30 -31.22 6.19 35.25
N LEU A 31 -30.06 5.85 34.69
CA LEU A 31 -29.55 6.51 33.47
C LEU A 31 -30.41 6.16 32.26
N LYS A 32 -30.85 4.89 32.15
CA LYS A 32 -31.74 4.44 31.09
C LYS A 32 -33.10 5.18 31.12
N SER A 33 -33.71 5.33 32.29
CA SER A 33 -34.97 6.07 32.43
C SER A 33 -34.81 7.58 32.19
N ARG A 34 -33.65 8.15 32.51
CA ARG A 34 -33.34 9.55 32.18
C ARG A 34 -33.14 9.76 30.68
N LEU A 35 -32.50 8.81 29.98
CA LEU A 35 -32.34 8.90 28.53
C LEU A 35 -33.69 9.00 27.82
N THR A 36 -34.66 8.15 28.19
CA THR A 36 -36.02 8.19 27.61
C THR A 36 -36.74 9.53 27.85
N ALA A 37 -36.45 10.21 28.96
CA ALA A 37 -36.98 11.54 29.22
C ALA A 37 -36.27 12.63 28.40
N LEU A 38 -34.96 12.50 28.21
CA LEU A 38 -34.13 13.44 27.44
C LEU A 38 -34.37 13.38 25.93
N THR A 39 -34.75 12.23 25.39
CA THR A 39 -35.12 12.06 23.98
C THR A 39 -36.52 12.62 23.69
N GLY A 40 -37.43 12.57 24.66
CA GLY A 40 -38.80 13.10 24.52
C GLY A 40 -38.97 14.61 24.76
N GLN A 41 -37.97 15.29 25.36
CA GLN A 41 -38.03 16.71 25.67
C GLN A 41 -37.00 17.53 24.88
N LYS A 42 -37.38 18.74 24.44
CA LYS A 42 -36.45 19.80 24.02
C LYS A 42 -35.68 20.37 25.23
N GLY A 43 -35.08 19.51 26.05
CA GLY A 43 -34.32 19.89 27.24
C GLY A 43 -33.04 20.65 26.89
N GLY A 44 -32.59 21.51 27.82
CA GLY A 44 -31.38 22.33 27.66
C GLY A 44 -30.08 21.51 27.53
N ARG A 45 -28.99 22.17 27.10
CA ARG A 45 -27.66 21.54 26.89
C ARG A 45 -27.05 20.96 28.18
N GLN A 46 -27.30 21.59 29.33
CA GLN A 46 -26.71 21.24 30.63
C GLN A 46 -27.14 19.86 31.17
N PRO A 47 -28.44 19.48 31.23
CA PRO A 47 -28.86 18.15 31.71
C PRO A 47 -28.37 17.01 30.80
N ARG A 48 -28.18 17.26 29.51
CA ARG A 48 -27.59 16.28 28.57
C ARG A 48 -26.10 16.06 28.85
N GLN A 49 -25.38 17.12 29.21
CA GLN A 49 -24.00 17.01 29.64
C GLN A 49 -23.94 16.20 30.94
N GLU A 50 -24.56 16.63 32.04
CA GLU A 50 -24.47 15.90 33.32
C GLU A 50 -24.79 14.40 33.19
N TRP A 51 -25.77 14.04 32.36
CA TRP A 51 -26.09 12.64 32.06
C TRP A 51 -24.93 11.87 31.40
N LEU A 52 -24.25 12.45 30.42
CA LEU A 52 -23.08 11.84 29.78
C LEU A 52 -21.92 11.68 30.79
N ASP A 53 -21.68 12.64 31.69
CA ASP A 53 -20.62 12.50 32.69
C ASP A 53 -20.89 11.33 33.63
N ASP A 54 -22.14 11.18 34.07
CA ASP A 54 -22.55 10.04 34.91
C ASP A 54 -22.41 8.71 34.17
N LEU A 55 -22.68 8.68 32.86
CA LEU A 55 -22.50 7.49 32.02
C LEU A 55 -21.02 7.12 31.88
N TYR A 56 -20.14 8.08 31.60
CA TYR A 56 -18.69 7.85 31.54
C TYR A 56 -18.09 7.44 32.89
N ARG A 57 -18.59 8.01 34.01
CA ARG A 57 -18.21 7.56 35.36
C ARG A 57 -18.64 6.11 35.59
N LEU A 58 -19.83 5.72 35.15
CA LEU A 58 -20.32 4.35 35.26
C LEU A 58 -19.46 3.39 34.42
N LEU A 59 -19.12 3.74 33.18
CA LEU A 59 -18.20 2.97 32.34
C LEU A 59 -16.84 2.78 33.03
N LYS A 60 -16.25 3.85 33.54
CA LYS A 60 -14.95 3.79 34.24
C LYS A 60 -15.01 2.87 35.47
N GLN A 61 -16.07 2.98 36.28
CA GLN A 61 -16.27 2.13 37.46
C GLN A 61 -16.47 0.66 37.08
N ALA A 62 -17.27 0.40 36.04
CA ALA A 62 -17.54 -0.96 35.56
C ALA A 62 -16.29 -1.60 34.92
N LEU A 63 -15.47 -0.82 34.20
CA LEU A 63 -14.19 -1.27 33.63
C LEU A 63 -13.23 -1.72 34.74
N SER A 64 -13.08 -0.91 35.78
CA SER A 64 -12.25 -1.26 36.94
C SER A 64 -12.81 -2.42 37.76
N GLY A 65 -14.14 -2.60 37.78
CA GLY A 65 -14.82 -3.69 38.50
C GLY A 65 -14.91 -5.01 37.74
N GLY A 66 -14.65 -5.01 36.42
CA GLY A 66 -14.73 -6.20 35.57
C GLY A 66 -16.16 -6.71 35.29
N ASP A 67 -17.19 -5.89 35.50
CA ASP A 67 -18.59 -6.30 35.31
C ASP A 67 -19.00 -6.17 33.84
N GLN A 68 -18.78 -7.25 33.09
CA GLN A 68 -19.02 -7.31 31.64
C GLN A 68 -20.47 -6.98 31.27
N ALA A 69 -21.46 -7.47 32.03
CA ALA A 69 -22.87 -7.25 31.71
C ALA A 69 -23.24 -5.76 31.80
N ILE A 70 -22.75 -5.08 32.84
CA ILE A 70 -22.97 -3.64 33.00
C ILE A 70 -22.21 -2.87 31.91
N LEU A 71 -21.00 -3.29 31.54
CA LEU A 71 -20.23 -2.65 30.47
C LEU A 71 -20.93 -2.70 29.12
N PHE A 72 -21.41 -3.87 28.69
CA PHE A 72 -22.16 -4.00 27.43
C PHE A 72 -23.42 -3.11 27.44
N GLN A 73 -24.22 -3.18 28.49
CA GLN A 73 -25.45 -2.38 28.58
C GLN A 73 -25.17 -0.88 28.63
N THR A 74 -24.06 -0.46 29.24
CA THR A 74 -23.68 0.96 29.31
C THR A 74 -23.13 1.44 27.96
N ALA A 75 -22.38 0.61 27.24
CA ALA A 75 -21.91 0.90 25.89
C ALA A 75 -23.07 0.98 24.89
N ASP A 76 -24.07 0.10 25.00
CA ASP A 76 -25.30 0.17 24.21
C ASP A 76 -26.08 1.46 24.50
N LEU A 77 -26.18 1.85 25.77
CA LEU A 77 -26.84 3.09 26.16
C LEU A 77 -26.13 4.33 25.58
N LEU A 78 -24.80 4.30 25.51
CA LEU A 78 -23.99 5.34 24.85
C LEU A 78 -24.26 5.39 23.34
N LYS A 79 -24.29 4.23 22.68
CA LYS A 79 -24.63 4.11 21.25
C LYS A 79 -26.03 4.68 20.96
N THR A 80 -27.02 4.38 21.80
CA THR A 80 -28.38 4.95 21.68
C THR A 80 -28.34 6.46 21.86
N ALA A 81 -27.66 6.97 22.89
CA ALA A 81 -27.57 8.41 23.13
C ALA A 81 -26.97 9.17 21.95
N PHE A 82 -25.89 8.66 21.35
CA PHE A 82 -25.32 9.25 20.13
C PHE A 82 -26.25 9.14 18.92
N GLY A 83 -27.00 8.05 18.79
CA GLY A 83 -28.03 7.91 17.76
C GLY A 83 -29.17 8.91 17.87
N GLU A 84 -29.41 9.43 19.08
CA GLU A 84 -30.40 10.48 19.37
C GLU A 84 -29.78 11.90 19.34
N GLY A 85 -28.50 12.01 18.93
CA GLY A 85 -27.78 13.28 18.85
C GLY A 85 -27.40 13.89 20.21
N ILE A 86 -27.41 13.11 21.29
CA ILE A 86 -26.98 13.55 22.63
C ILE A 86 -25.45 13.40 22.69
N MET A 87 -24.75 14.48 22.35
CA MET A 87 -23.28 14.51 22.27
C MET A 87 -22.71 15.89 22.63
N ARG A 88 -21.40 15.92 22.86
CA ARG A 88 -20.58 17.12 23.10
C ARG A 88 -19.51 17.24 22.00
N PRO A 89 -18.85 18.40 21.87
CA PRO A 89 -17.72 18.53 20.95
C PRO A 89 -16.60 17.51 21.22
N GLU A 90 -16.21 17.32 22.49
CA GLU A 90 -15.08 16.43 22.88
C GLU A 90 -15.40 14.91 22.89
N GLU A 91 -16.58 14.49 22.40
CA GLU A 91 -16.98 13.07 22.48
C GLU A 91 -16.02 12.10 21.76
N PRO A 92 -15.43 12.42 20.59
CA PRO A 92 -14.49 11.50 19.94
C PRO A 92 -13.31 11.12 20.84
N VAL A 93 -12.72 12.13 21.50
CA VAL A 93 -11.56 11.95 22.38
C VAL A 93 -11.95 11.17 23.64
N ARG A 94 -13.11 11.48 24.23
CA ARG A 94 -13.60 10.78 25.43
C ARG A 94 -13.91 9.32 25.13
N LEU A 95 -14.59 9.04 24.03
CA LEU A 95 -14.90 7.68 23.60
C LEU A 95 -13.62 6.88 23.32
N ALA A 96 -12.66 7.46 22.58
CA ALA A 96 -11.36 6.82 22.36
C ALA A 96 -10.62 6.55 23.68
N GLY A 97 -10.68 7.47 24.65
CA GLY A 97 -10.12 7.27 25.99
C GLY A 97 -10.68 6.05 26.71
N VAL A 98 -12.00 5.80 26.61
CA VAL A 98 -12.63 4.61 27.20
C VAL A 98 -12.27 3.35 26.43
N VAL A 99 -12.25 3.37 25.09
CA VAL A 99 -11.81 2.24 24.25
C VAL A 99 -10.37 1.85 24.60
N ILE A 100 -9.48 2.84 24.71
CA ILE A 100 -8.08 2.66 25.12
C ILE A 100 -8.00 2.09 26.54
N GLY A 101 -8.83 2.58 27.47
CA GLY A 101 -8.94 2.05 28.82
C GLY A 101 -9.35 0.57 28.84
N ALA A 102 -10.33 0.18 28.03
CA ALA A 102 -10.79 -1.20 27.89
C ALA A 102 -9.70 -2.11 27.30
N LEU A 103 -8.98 -1.64 26.27
CA LEU A 103 -7.84 -2.36 25.70
C LEU A 103 -6.73 -2.61 26.74
N ARG A 104 -6.35 -1.58 27.52
CA ARG A 104 -5.36 -1.71 28.59
C ARG A 104 -5.82 -2.66 29.71
N ALA A 105 -7.13 -2.72 29.96
CA ALA A 105 -7.74 -3.66 30.90
C ALA A 105 -7.90 -5.09 30.33
N LYS A 106 -7.40 -5.36 29.12
CA LYS A 106 -7.54 -6.64 28.40
C LYS A 106 -8.99 -7.05 28.12
N GLN A 107 -9.89 -6.07 27.99
CA GLN A 107 -11.30 -6.28 27.67
C GLN A 107 -11.56 -5.90 26.20
N ALA A 108 -10.99 -6.68 25.29
CA ALA A 108 -11.03 -6.39 23.85
C ALA A 108 -12.46 -6.42 23.28
N ASP A 109 -13.32 -7.32 23.78
CA ASP A 109 -14.72 -7.40 23.34
C ASP A 109 -15.49 -6.11 23.65
N ILE A 110 -15.29 -5.57 24.86
CA ILE A 110 -15.88 -4.28 25.27
C ILE A 110 -15.30 -3.13 24.46
N ALA A 111 -13.99 -3.13 24.19
CA ALA A 111 -13.38 -2.14 23.30
C ALA A 111 -14.03 -2.18 21.90
N GLY A 112 -14.28 -3.38 21.36
CA GLY A 112 -14.96 -3.58 20.10
C GLY A 112 -16.41 -3.08 20.08
N VAL A 113 -17.15 -3.20 21.18
CA VAL A 113 -18.53 -2.66 21.30
C VAL A 113 -18.53 -1.15 21.48
N LEU A 114 -17.60 -0.61 22.27
CA LEU A 114 -17.44 0.84 22.40
C LEU A 114 -17.06 1.50 21.07
N LEU A 115 -16.28 0.83 20.22
CA LEU A 115 -16.02 1.32 18.87
C LEU A 115 -17.29 1.43 18.02
N ASP A 116 -18.28 0.56 18.21
CA ASP A 116 -19.54 0.65 17.46
C ASP A 116 -20.35 1.93 17.79
N ALA A 117 -20.05 2.60 18.90
CA ALA A 117 -20.63 3.90 19.25
C ALA A 117 -20.05 5.05 18.42
N PHE A 118 -18.89 4.89 17.76
CA PHE A 118 -18.39 5.90 16.82
C PHE A 118 -19.28 6.03 15.58
N ARG A 119 -19.97 4.97 15.13
CA ARG A 119 -20.85 5.05 13.94
C ARG A 119 -22.01 6.04 14.11
N PRO A 120 -22.84 5.97 15.17
CA PRO A 120 -23.87 6.99 15.38
C PRO A 120 -23.26 8.36 15.67
N LEU A 121 -22.15 8.44 16.41
CA LEU A 121 -21.43 9.71 16.62
C LEU A 121 -21.04 10.36 15.28
N LEU A 122 -20.43 9.58 14.38
CA LEU A 122 -20.08 9.99 13.03
C LEU A 122 -21.29 10.41 12.18
N ARG A 123 -22.51 9.97 12.47
CA ARG A 123 -23.70 10.42 11.70
C ARG A 123 -24.18 11.79 12.14
N HIS A 124 -24.13 12.07 13.43
CA HIS A 124 -24.75 13.27 14.00
C HIS A 124 -23.76 14.41 14.24
N GLN A 125 -22.47 14.13 14.40
CA GLN A 125 -21.47 15.17 14.69
C GLN A 125 -21.30 16.13 13.50
N ALA A 126 -21.02 17.39 13.80
CA ALA A 126 -20.73 18.40 12.79
C ALA A 126 -19.46 18.05 11.99
N THR A 127 -19.42 18.50 10.73
CA THR A 127 -18.40 18.11 9.74
C THR A 127 -17.00 18.65 10.04
N ASP A 128 -16.92 19.74 10.80
CA ASP A 128 -15.70 20.33 11.36
C ASP A 128 -14.96 19.39 12.33
N MET A 129 -15.66 18.44 12.95
CA MET A 129 -15.09 17.51 13.92
C MET A 129 -14.60 16.19 13.32
N LEU A 130 -14.75 15.98 12.01
CA LEU A 130 -14.26 14.79 11.32
C LEU A 130 -12.75 14.53 11.50
N PRO A 131 -11.87 15.56 11.49
CA PRO A 131 -10.44 15.37 11.75
C PRO A 131 -10.16 14.77 13.13
N GLU A 132 -10.77 15.31 14.19
CA GLU A 132 -10.61 14.79 15.56
C GLU A 132 -11.16 13.37 15.72
N LEU A 133 -12.25 13.06 15.03
CA LEU A 133 -12.82 11.72 15.03
C LEU A 133 -11.86 10.72 14.35
N ALA A 134 -11.28 11.06 13.20
CA ALA A 134 -10.28 10.25 12.54
C ALA A 134 -9.04 10.02 13.42
N GLU A 135 -8.52 11.07 14.09
CA GLU A 135 -7.39 10.94 15.02
C GLU A 135 -7.71 10.02 16.20
N SER A 136 -8.90 10.20 16.79
CA SER A 136 -9.35 9.41 17.94
C SER A 136 -9.48 7.92 17.61
N VAL A 137 -10.06 7.61 16.45
CA VAL A 137 -10.16 6.23 15.93
C VAL A 137 -8.78 5.67 15.60
N THR A 138 -7.90 6.47 15.01
CA THR A 138 -6.51 6.06 14.70
C THR A 138 -5.77 5.67 15.97
N MET A 139 -5.84 6.48 17.04
CA MET A 139 -5.20 6.17 18.33
C MET A 139 -5.71 4.85 18.93
N ALA A 140 -7.02 4.61 18.87
CA ALA A 140 -7.62 3.36 19.34
C ALA A 140 -7.14 2.16 18.50
N GLY A 141 -7.11 2.29 17.17
CA GLY A 141 -6.61 1.25 16.26
C GLY A 141 -5.13 0.92 16.47
N LEU A 142 -4.28 1.94 16.66
CA LEU A 142 -2.85 1.75 16.94
C LEU A 142 -2.61 1.01 18.25
N LEU A 143 -3.37 1.34 19.30
CA LEU A 143 -3.27 0.63 20.55
C LEU A 143 -3.79 -0.81 20.42
N ALA A 144 -4.88 -1.03 19.69
CA ALA A 144 -5.38 -2.38 19.42
C ALA A 144 -4.32 -3.23 18.71
N LEU A 145 -3.62 -2.67 17.73
CA LEU A 145 -2.49 -3.34 17.08
C LEU A 145 -1.33 -3.60 18.06
N LYS A 146 -1.01 -2.66 18.94
CA LYS A 146 0.02 -2.87 19.97
C LYS A 146 -0.34 -4.03 20.91
N GLU A 147 -1.60 -4.12 21.32
CA GLU A 147 -2.14 -5.17 22.20
C GLU A 147 -2.53 -6.47 21.48
N ARG A 148 -2.17 -6.60 20.19
CA ARG A 148 -2.45 -7.75 19.32
C ARG A 148 -3.95 -8.08 19.16
N GLN A 149 -4.82 -7.08 19.27
CA GLN A 149 -6.26 -7.20 19.09
C GLN A 149 -6.67 -6.87 17.65
N ASN A 150 -6.39 -7.79 16.72
CA ASN A 150 -6.57 -7.55 15.28
C ASN A 150 -8.04 -7.26 14.91
N PHE A 151 -9.01 -7.90 15.58
CA PHE A 151 -10.44 -7.61 15.40
C PHE A 151 -10.80 -6.15 15.72
N VAL A 152 -10.27 -5.61 16.82
CA VAL A 152 -10.52 -4.21 17.22
C VAL A 152 -9.83 -3.25 16.26
N ALA A 153 -8.63 -3.60 15.77
CA ALA A 153 -7.91 -2.83 14.76
C ALA A 153 -8.67 -2.78 13.42
N ALA A 154 -9.24 -3.91 12.97
CA ALA A 154 -10.07 -3.96 11.78
C ALA A 154 -11.31 -3.06 11.91
N LYS A 155 -12.01 -3.12 13.05
CA LYS A 155 -13.13 -2.20 13.33
C LYS A 155 -12.73 -0.73 13.30
N ALA A 156 -11.54 -0.40 13.83
CA ALA A 156 -11.04 0.97 13.77
C ALA A 156 -10.75 1.39 12.32
N ALA A 157 -10.18 0.51 11.50
CA ALA A 157 -9.99 0.77 10.07
C ALA A 157 -11.32 1.01 9.34
N ASP A 158 -12.35 0.19 9.59
CA ASP A 158 -13.69 0.39 9.03
C ASP A 158 -14.28 1.75 9.36
N LEU A 159 -14.08 2.22 10.59
CA LEU A 159 -14.50 3.54 11.03
C LEU A 159 -13.73 4.65 10.31
N LEU A 160 -12.42 4.49 10.08
CA LEU A 160 -11.65 5.46 9.30
C LEU A 160 -12.14 5.56 7.85
N PHE A 161 -12.47 4.43 7.21
CA PHE A 161 -13.10 4.46 5.88
C PHE A 161 -14.47 5.15 5.91
N ALA A 162 -15.29 4.90 6.94
CA ALA A 162 -16.56 5.61 7.09
C ALA A 162 -16.37 7.13 7.24
N VAL A 163 -15.32 7.55 7.96
CA VAL A 163 -14.94 8.97 8.10
C VAL A 163 -14.48 9.54 6.76
N LEU A 164 -13.62 8.81 6.04
CA LEU A 164 -13.13 9.19 4.72
C LEU A 164 -14.28 9.46 3.75
N VAL A 165 -15.20 8.49 3.63
CA VAL A 165 -16.37 8.60 2.75
C VAL A 165 -17.25 9.80 3.12
N ARG A 166 -17.47 10.03 4.41
CA ARG A 166 -18.25 11.19 4.85
C ARG A 166 -17.52 12.50 4.53
N ALA A 167 -16.24 12.59 4.85
CA ALA A 167 -15.42 13.78 4.61
C ALA A 167 -15.37 14.15 3.13
N GLN A 168 -15.17 13.15 2.25
CA GLN A 168 -15.20 13.31 0.79
C GLN A 168 -16.56 13.80 0.28
N ARG A 169 -17.67 13.28 0.80
CA ARG A 169 -19.02 13.73 0.39
C ARG A 169 -19.35 15.16 0.83
N THR A 170 -18.67 15.67 1.85
CA THR A 170 -18.87 17.01 2.40
C THR A 170 -17.73 17.98 2.09
N ASP A 171 -16.78 17.58 1.22
CA ASP A 171 -15.60 18.36 0.82
C ASP A 171 -14.73 18.90 1.99
N ILE A 172 -14.61 18.11 3.07
CA ILE A 172 -13.79 18.49 4.25
C ILE A 172 -12.38 17.94 4.11
N THR A 173 -11.48 18.76 3.55
CA THR A 173 -10.07 18.40 3.27
C THR A 173 -9.33 17.87 4.50
N ALA A 174 -9.46 18.55 5.65
CA ALA A 174 -8.81 18.13 6.89
C ALA A 174 -9.30 16.75 7.38
N GLY A 175 -10.59 16.44 7.18
CA GLY A 175 -11.18 15.16 7.57
C GLY A 175 -10.68 14.03 6.68
N THR A 176 -10.65 14.26 5.36
CA THR A 176 -10.06 13.35 4.37
C THR A 176 -8.61 13.05 4.70
N SER A 177 -7.80 14.09 4.92
CA SER A 177 -6.37 13.97 5.25
C SER A 177 -6.12 13.16 6.52
N ARG A 178 -6.85 13.45 7.61
CA ARG A 178 -6.68 12.69 8.85
C ARG A 178 -7.13 11.24 8.73
N ALA A 179 -8.18 10.95 7.95
CA ALA A 179 -8.61 9.58 7.70
C ALA A 179 -7.57 8.80 6.87
N ILE A 180 -7.03 9.40 5.79
CA ILE A 180 -5.99 8.80 4.95
C ILE A 180 -4.72 8.54 5.76
N ASN A 181 -4.26 9.52 6.56
CA ASN A 181 -3.12 9.36 7.46
C ASN A 181 -3.34 8.27 8.51
N GLY A 182 -4.58 8.15 9.02
CA GLY A 182 -4.97 7.05 9.91
C GLY A 182 -4.84 5.68 9.26
N ILE A 183 -5.39 5.53 8.04
CA ILE A 183 -5.31 4.30 7.24
C ILE A 183 -3.85 3.95 6.94
N GLN A 184 -3.04 4.93 6.53
CA GLN A 184 -1.61 4.76 6.29
C GLN A 184 -0.90 4.24 7.56
N THR A 185 -1.16 4.85 8.71
CA THR A 185 -0.50 4.49 9.97
C THR A 185 -0.89 3.09 10.44
N ILE A 186 -2.17 2.72 10.35
CA ILE A 186 -2.64 1.36 10.65
C ILE A 186 -1.98 0.36 9.68
N GLY A 187 -1.93 0.66 8.38
CA GLY A 187 -1.29 -0.19 7.37
C GLY A 187 0.20 -0.42 7.62
N VAL A 188 0.95 0.64 7.97
CA VAL A 188 2.36 0.52 8.35
C VAL A 188 2.54 -0.40 9.56
N GLN A 189 1.68 -0.27 10.57
CA GLN A 189 1.76 -1.12 11.75
C GLN A 189 1.34 -2.57 11.48
N ALA A 190 0.35 -2.79 10.61
CA ALA A 190 -0.02 -4.12 10.15
C ALA A 190 1.18 -4.80 9.45
N LEU A 191 1.82 -4.11 8.51
CA LEU A 191 3.03 -4.58 7.83
C LEU A 191 4.20 -4.83 8.79
N ARG A 192 4.41 -3.95 9.78
CA ARG A 192 5.46 -4.14 10.80
C ARG A 192 5.26 -5.41 11.63
N ARG A 193 4.01 -5.79 11.87
CA ARG A 193 3.64 -6.97 12.65
C ARG A 193 3.48 -8.24 11.81
N GLY A 194 3.56 -8.14 10.48
CA GLY A 194 3.27 -9.25 9.57
C GLY A 194 1.79 -9.64 9.53
N ASP A 195 0.88 -8.71 9.88
CA ASP A 195 -0.56 -8.95 9.78
C ASP A 195 -1.03 -8.76 8.34
N LYS A 196 -0.81 -9.81 7.53
CA LYS A 196 -1.19 -9.84 6.12
C LYS A 196 -2.70 -9.62 5.97
N SER A 197 -3.51 -10.29 6.80
CA SER A 197 -4.98 -10.23 6.70
C SER A 197 -5.54 -8.82 6.82
N LEU A 198 -5.10 -8.06 7.83
CA LEU A 198 -5.55 -6.69 7.99
C LEU A 198 -5.05 -5.79 6.85
N PHE A 199 -3.80 -5.98 6.41
CA PHE A 199 -3.25 -5.19 5.32
C PHE A 199 -4.00 -5.42 3.99
N LEU A 200 -4.36 -6.67 3.69
CA LEU A 200 -5.17 -7.02 2.52
C LEU A 200 -6.53 -6.33 2.56
N GLU A 201 -7.19 -6.35 3.72
CA GLU A 201 -8.46 -5.66 3.91
C GLU A 201 -8.31 -4.16 3.66
N LEU A 202 -7.26 -3.51 4.17
CA LEU A 202 -6.99 -2.09 3.90
C LEU A 202 -6.83 -1.81 2.39
N CYS A 203 -6.15 -2.68 1.65
CA CYS A 203 -6.00 -2.56 0.20
C CYS A 203 -7.35 -2.67 -0.52
N ILE A 204 -8.17 -3.68 -0.18
CA ILE A 204 -9.49 -3.89 -0.77
C ILE A 204 -10.40 -2.69 -0.48
N ARG A 205 -10.44 -2.23 0.76
CA ARG A 205 -11.30 -1.11 1.17
C ARG A 205 -10.84 0.21 0.55
N LEU A 206 -9.54 0.42 0.33
CA LEU A 206 -9.06 1.57 -0.46
C LEU A 206 -9.54 1.53 -1.91
N ASP A 207 -9.49 0.36 -2.57
CA ASP A 207 -10.05 0.17 -3.91
C ASP A 207 -11.54 0.51 -3.95
N GLU A 208 -12.31 0.10 -2.94
CA GLU A 208 -13.76 0.25 -2.87
C GLU A 208 -14.23 1.65 -2.47
N GLU A 209 -13.60 2.27 -1.48
CA GLU A 209 -14.14 3.43 -0.75
C GLU A 209 -13.43 4.74 -1.08
N VAL A 210 -12.32 4.71 -1.82
CA VAL A 210 -11.75 5.95 -2.37
C VAL A 210 -12.71 6.45 -3.44
N VAL A 211 -13.59 7.39 -3.05
CA VAL A 211 -14.52 8.07 -3.95
C VAL A 211 -13.77 9.25 -4.56
N ASN A 212 -13.48 9.16 -5.86
CA ASN A 212 -13.02 10.26 -6.73
C ASN A 212 -12.26 11.34 -5.97
N CYS A 213 -10.99 11.09 -5.64
CA CYS A 213 -10.07 12.14 -5.22
C CYS A 213 -9.77 13.06 -6.42
N ARG A 214 -10.79 13.79 -6.88
CA ARG A 214 -10.66 14.88 -7.84
C ARG A 214 -9.99 16.02 -7.09
N GLY A 215 -8.74 16.28 -7.39
CA GLY A 215 -7.89 17.20 -6.63
C GLY A 215 -6.53 16.60 -6.26
N ASP A 216 -5.89 17.16 -5.24
CA ASP A 216 -4.55 16.76 -4.83
C ASP A 216 -4.52 15.32 -4.28
N ASN A 217 -3.97 14.42 -5.08
CA ASN A 217 -3.81 13.00 -4.78
C ASN A 217 -2.49 12.69 -4.04
N SER A 218 -1.72 13.71 -3.64
CA SER A 218 -0.41 13.56 -3.00
C SER A 218 -0.44 12.68 -1.75
N GLU A 219 -1.48 12.79 -0.93
CA GLU A 219 -1.61 11.99 0.29
C GLU A 219 -1.79 10.50 -0.01
N LEU A 220 -2.59 10.16 -1.03
CA LEU A 220 -2.80 8.78 -1.45
C LEU A 220 -1.52 8.18 -2.05
N VAL A 221 -0.77 8.97 -2.84
CA VAL A 221 0.57 8.59 -3.30
C VAL A 221 1.46 8.29 -2.09
N GLY A 222 1.44 9.17 -1.07
CA GLY A 222 2.17 9.00 0.18
C GLY A 222 1.81 7.71 0.92
N VAL A 223 0.52 7.32 0.94
CA VAL A 223 0.09 6.04 1.55
C VAL A 223 0.79 4.86 0.88
N PHE A 224 0.66 4.74 -0.44
CA PHE A 224 1.25 3.63 -1.17
C PHE A 224 2.79 3.67 -1.14
N ALA A 225 3.40 4.86 -1.20
CA ALA A 225 4.86 5.02 -1.13
C ALA A 225 5.43 4.51 0.21
N ILE A 226 4.83 4.91 1.34
CA ILE A 226 5.27 4.44 2.67
C ILE A 226 5.05 2.92 2.82
N TRP A 227 3.94 2.38 2.28
CA TRP A 227 3.71 0.95 2.28
C TRP A 227 4.74 0.21 1.44
N LEU A 228 5.04 0.67 0.22
CA LEU A 228 6.09 0.12 -0.62
C LEU A 228 7.46 0.16 0.07
N GLN A 229 7.82 1.26 0.71
CA GLN A 229 9.07 1.36 1.47
C GLN A 229 9.18 0.27 2.54
N ARG A 230 8.07 -0.01 3.24
CA ARG A 230 8.04 -1.06 4.25
C ARG A 230 8.15 -2.44 3.62
N LEU A 231 7.49 -2.67 2.49
CA LEU A 231 7.58 -3.93 1.74
C LEU A 231 9.01 -4.17 1.23
N VAL A 232 9.68 -3.15 0.66
CA VAL A 232 11.09 -3.19 0.25
C VAL A 232 12.00 -3.63 1.38
N THR A 233 11.77 -3.07 2.57
CA THR A 233 12.55 -3.42 3.77
C THR A 233 12.31 -4.85 4.23
N ALA A 234 11.08 -5.37 4.06
CA ALA A 234 10.69 -6.72 4.48
C ALA A 234 10.97 -7.80 3.41
N GLY A 235 11.07 -7.43 2.14
CA GLY A 235 11.21 -8.37 1.01
C GLY A 235 9.94 -9.19 0.71
N ASP A 236 8.74 -8.66 1.02
CA ASP A 236 7.48 -9.41 0.88
C ASP A 236 6.83 -9.22 -0.50
N GLU A 237 7.11 -10.16 -1.42
CA GLU A 237 6.63 -10.14 -2.81
C GLU A 237 5.12 -10.36 -2.94
N GLU A 238 4.56 -11.18 -2.04
CA GLU A 238 3.13 -11.48 -2.03
C GLU A 238 2.33 -10.20 -1.77
N LEU A 239 2.73 -9.42 -0.75
CA LEU A 239 2.06 -8.17 -0.41
C LEU A 239 2.28 -7.07 -1.46
N LEU A 240 3.40 -7.09 -2.18
CA LEU A 240 3.62 -6.18 -3.32
C LEU A 240 2.57 -6.42 -4.42
N ALA A 241 2.23 -7.68 -4.71
CA ALA A 241 1.23 -8.02 -5.73
C ALA A 241 -0.15 -7.42 -5.41
N PHE A 242 -0.52 -7.35 -4.12
CA PHE A 242 -1.77 -6.72 -3.69
C PHE A 242 -1.75 -5.20 -3.83
N VAL A 243 -0.65 -4.54 -3.45
CA VAL A 243 -0.49 -3.10 -3.66
C VAL A 243 -0.57 -2.77 -5.15
N LYS A 244 0.17 -3.52 -5.97
CA LYS A 244 0.14 -3.43 -7.43
C LYS A 244 -1.28 -3.55 -7.96
N THR A 245 -1.98 -4.62 -7.61
CA THR A 245 -3.36 -4.86 -8.06
C THR A 245 -4.31 -3.73 -7.66
N THR A 246 -4.19 -3.23 -6.43
CA THR A 246 -5.02 -2.13 -5.90
C THR A 246 -4.81 -0.84 -6.69
N VAL A 247 -3.54 -0.42 -6.85
CA VAL A 247 -3.20 0.79 -7.62
C VAL A 247 -3.67 0.67 -9.06
N LEU A 248 -3.45 -0.49 -9.68
CA LEU A 248 -3.85 -0.72 -11.05
C LEU A 248 -5.38 -0.65 -11.23
N ARG A 249 -6.18 -1.19 -10.30
CA ARG A 249 -7.64 -1.08 -10.35
C ARG A 249 -8.14 0.35 -10.13
N LEU A 250 -7.53 1.10 -9.22
CA LEU A 250 -7.86 2.51 -9.03
C LEU A 250 -7.68 3.31 -10.33
N VAL A 251 -6.61 3.02 -11.09
CA VAL A 251 -6.34 3.62 -12.39
C VAL A 251 -7.36 3.15 -13.44
N ASP A 252 -7.59 1.84 -13.56
CA ASP A 252 -8.46 1.26 -14.59
C ASP A 252 -9.94 1.67 -14.41
N THR A 253 -10.36 1.89 -13.17
CA THR A 253 -11.71 2.37 -12.83
C THR A 253 -11.85 3.89 -12.91
N GLY A 254 -10.77 4.62 -13.22
CA GLY A 254 -10.77 6.08 -13.33
C GLY A 254 -10.99 6.81 -12.00
N ARG A 255 -10.75 6.16 -10.87
CA ARG A 255 -10.91 6.75 -9.52
C ARG A 255 -9.77 7.69 -9.14
N VAL A 256 -8.61 7.54 -9.79
CA VAL A 256 -7.43 8.39 -9.64
C VAL A 256 -7.05 9.04 -10.96
N GLU A 257 -6.51 10.25 -10.89
CA GLU A 257 -6.09 11.03 -12.06
C GLU A 257 -4.73 10.58 -12.60
N ARG A 258 -4.37 11.04 -13.80
CA ARG A 258 -3.08 10.68 -14.45
C ARG A 258 -1.88 11.22 -13.65
N GLU A 259 -2.08 12.33 -12.95
CA GLU A 259 -1.12 12.99 -12.06
C GLU A 259 -0.73 12.07 -10.90
N PHE A 260 -1.71 11.37 -10.30
CA PHE A 260 -1.46 10.36 -9.27
C PHE A 260 -0.55 9.26 -9.82
N LEU A 261 -0.88 8.73 -11.00
CA LEU A 261 -0.12 7.66 -11.63
C LEU A 261 1.32 8.11 -11.96
N ALA A 262 1.49 9.35 -12.43
CA ALA A 262 2.80 9.92 -12.74
C ALA A 262 3.65 10.16 -11.49
N ALA A 263 3.04 10.63 -10.40
CA ALA A 263 3.71 10.79 -9.11
C ALA A 263 4.09 9.43 -8.51
N PHE A 264 3.16 8.48 -8.50
CA PHE A 264 3.40 7.15 -7.95
C PHE A 264 4.43 6.34 -8.75
N HIS A 265 4.47 6.50 -10.08
CA HIS A 265 5.52 5.92 -10.91
C HIS A 265 6.93 6.37 -10.47
N LYS A 266 7.11 7.62 -10.07
CA LYS A 266 8.39 8.11 -9.53
C LYS A 266 8.73 7.46 -8.20
N GLU A 267 7.74 7.30 -7.31
CA GLU A 267 7.93 6.63 -6.02
C GLU A 267 8.33 5.15 -6.20
N VAL A 268 7.72 4.43 -7.16
CA VAL A 268 8.11 3.04 -7.46
C VAL A 268 9.57 2.96 -7.91
N LEU A 269 10.02 3.88 -8.77
CA LEU A 269 11.42 3.93 -9.21
C LEU A 269 12.37 4.28 -8.06
N GLU A 270 11.98 5.17 -7.16
CA GLU A 270 12.74 5.48 -5.95
C GLU A 270 12.85 4.26 -5.03
N MET A 271 11.77 3.50 -4.87
CA MET A 271 11.76 2.25 -4.11
C MET A 271 12.64 1.18 -4.76
N ALA A 272 12.65 1.07 -6.10
CA ALA A 272 13.57 0.19 -6.81
C ALA A 272 15.03 0.60 -6.59
N ARG A 273 15.32 1.91 -6.59
CA ARG A 273 16.64 2.45 -6.26
C ARG A 273 17.06 2.09 -4.84
N MET A 274 16.17 2.26 -3.86
CA MET A 274 16.43 1.84 -2.47
C MET A 274 16.68 0.33 -2.37
N ALA A 275 15.86 -0.49 -3.03
CA ALA A 275 16.04 -1.94 -3.06
C ALA A 275 17.39 -2.35 -3.66
N SER A 276 17.89 -1.61 -4.65
CA SER A 276 19.13 -1.92 -5.38
C SER A 276 20.41 -1.89 -4.53
N VAL A 277 20.37 -1.25 -3.35
CA VAL A 277 21.46 -1.32 -2.36
C VAL A 277 21.75 -2.78 -1.99
N ASN A 278 20.71 -3.60 -1.92
CA ASN A 278 20.81 -5.06 -1.84
C ASN A 278 20.30 -5.70 -3.13
N VAL A 279 21.21 -6.07 -4.04
CA VAL A 279 20.87 -6.71 -5.32
C VAL A 279 20.11 -8.04 -5.15
N GLU A 280 20.25 -8.69 -4.00
CA GLU A 280 19.53 -9.92 -3.67
C GLU A 280 18.12 -9.65 -3.11
N ASN A 281 17.70 -8.39 -2.98
CA ASN A 281 16.36 -8.06 -2.53
C ASN A 281 15.33 -8.65 -3.51
N PRO A 282 14.40 -9.50 -3.05
CA PRO A 282 13.44 -10.18 -3.91
C PRO A 282 12.51 -9.21 -4.66
N LEU A 283 12.33 -7.98 -4.15
CA LEU A 283 11.45 -6.98 -4.74
C LEU A 283 12.10 -6.14 -5.84
N LEU A 284 13.42 -6.24 -6.05
CA LEU A 284 14.11 -5.39 -7.00
C LEU A 284 13.58 -5.55 -8.43
N ALA A 285 13.49 -6.78 -8.93
CA ALA A 285 12.93 -7.05 -10.25
C ALA A 285 11.40 -6.74 -10.33
N PRO A 286 10.56 -7.21 -9.39
CA PRO A 286 9.14 -6.85 -9.34
C PRO A 286 8.84 -5.35 -9.34
N LEU A 287 9.67 -4.52 -8.70
CA LEU A 287 9.49 -3.06 -8.70
C LEU A 287 9.75 -2.44 -10.07
N PHE A 288 10.76 -2.91 -10.81
CA PHE A 288 10.97 -2.46 -12.18
C PHE A 288 9.86 -2.91 -13.11
N GLU A 289 9.40 -4.17 -12.98
CA GLU A 289 8.23 -4.66 -13.72
C GLU A 289 7.01 -3.79 -13.45
N PHE A 290 6.78 -3.45 -12.18
CA PHE A 290 5.68 -2.57 -11.82
C PHE A 290 5.85 -1.16 -12.39
N ALA A 291 7.05 -0.58 -12.35
CA ALA A 291 7.32 0.71 -12.97
C ALA A 291 7.03 0.70 -14.48
N PHE A 292 7.40 -0.37 -15.19
CA PHE A 292 7.09 -0.52 -16.62
C PHE A 292 5.60 -0.63 -16.89
N GLU A 293 4.84 -1.33 -16.04
CA GLU A 293 3.38 -1.39 -16.16
C GLU A 293 2.72 -0.03 -15.92
N LEU A 294 3.21 0.75 -14.95
CA LEU A 294 2.73 2.12 -14.73
C LEU A 294 3.09 3.04 -15.91
N ALA A 295 4.27 2.88 -16.53
CA ALA A 295 4.66 3.62 -17.73
C ALA A 295 3.77 3.26 -18.95
N ASP A 296 3.41 1.99 -19.11
CA ASP A 296 2.47 1.47 -20.12
C ASP A 296 1.10 2.14 -19.96
N ARG A 297 0.58 2.19 -18.73
CA ARG A 297 -0.69 2.85 -18.37
C ARG A 297 -0.66 4.37 -18.56
N LEU A 298 0.47 5.01 -18.24
CA LEU A 298 0.65 6.45 -18.49
C LEU A 298 0.60 6.75 -19.98
N ASN A 299 0.99 5.80 -20.84
CA ASN A 299 1.04 5.94 -22.29
C ASN A 299 1.75 7.24 -22.71
N THR A 300 2.93 7.49 -22.13
CA THR A 300 3.78 8.63 -22.49
C THR A 300 5.21 8.17 -22.69
N LEU A 301 5.85 8.65 -23.77
CA LEU A 301 7.27 8.36 -24.02
C LEU A 301 8.20 8.82 -22.87
N PRO A 302 7.99 9.99 -22.23
CA PRO A 302 8.77 10.38 -21.05
C PRO A 302 8.73 9.38 -19.89
N ALA A 303 7.57 8.79 -19.56
CA ALA A 303 7.49 7.80 -18.47
C ALA A 303 8.34 6.56 -18.78
N TRP A 304 8.25 6.05 -20.01
CA TRP A 304 9.09 4.96 -20.50
C TRP A 304 10.58 5.29 -20.47
N GLN A 305 10.95 6.48 -20.94
CA GLN A 305 12.35 6.93 -20.93
C GLN A 305 12.91 6.96 -19.52
N THR A 306 12.15 7.49 -18.55
CA THR A 306 12.56 7.52 -17.15
C THR A 306 12.72 6.10 -16.59
N ALA A 307 11.72 5.22 -16.76
CA ALA A 307 11.77 3.86 -16.23
C ALA A 307 12.94 3.04 -16.80
N VAL A 308 13.12 3.07 -18.12
CA VAL A 308 14.20 2.32 -18.80
C VAL A 308 15.57 2.85 -18.39
N ARG A 309 15.75 4.17 -18.34
CA ARG A 309 17.04 4.79 -17.95
C ARG A 309 17.38 4.53 -16.49
N GLU A 310 16.44 4.63 -15.56
CA GLU A 310 16.73 4.35 -14.15
C GLU A 310 17.06 2.87 -13.93
N THR A 311 16.34 1.96 -14.59
CA THR A 311 16.67 0.53 -14.60
C THR A 311 18.09 0.29 -15.13
N GLY A 312 18.43 0.95 -16.25
CA GLY A 312 19.76 0.87 -16.86
C GLY A 312 20.87 1.44 -15.97
N LYS A 313 20.68 2.60 -15.35
CA LYS A 313 21.63 3.19 -14.40
C LYS A 313 21.92 2.25 -13.23
N ILE A 314 20.88 1.65 -12.66
CA ILE A 314 21.02 0.72 -11.53
C ILE A 314 21.75 -0.54 -12.00
N ALA A 315 21.36 -1.13 -13.13
CA ALA A 315 22.07 -2.27 -13.71
C ALA A 315 23.55 -1.94 -13.98
N ALA A 316 23.85 -0.77 -14.55
CA ALA A 316 25.21 -0.32 -14.81
C ALA A 316 26.05 -0.19 -13.53
N ALA A 317 25.47 0.33 -12.45
CA ALA A 317 26.13 0.42 -11.16
C ALA A 317 26.44 -0.97 -10.57
N VAL A 318 25.52 -1.93 -10.71
CA VAL A 318 25.74 -3.31 -10.27
C VAL A 318 26.79 -4.02 -11.13
N ILE A 319 26.76 -3.84 -12.46
CA ILE A 319 27.80 -4.36 -13.36
C ILE A 319 29.17 -3.82 -12.92
N THR A 320 29.26 -2.50 -12.74
CA THR A 320 30.51 -1.82 -12.37
C THR A 320 31.09 -2.34 -11.05
N SER A 321 30.24 -2.65 -10.06
CA SER A 321 30.66 -3.01 -8.70
C SER A 321 30.76 -4.52 -8.43
N ARG A 322 29.90 -5.33 -9.04
CA ARG A 322 29.71 -6.77 -8.71
C ARG A 322 29.71 -7.68 -9.94
N GLY A 323 29.95 -7.13 -11.13
CA GLY A 323 30.03 -7.86 -12.38
C GLY A 323 28.66 -8.17 -13.01
N PHE A 324 28.71 -8.60 -14.27
CA PHE A 324 27.53 -8.77 -15.13
C PHE A 324 26.54 -9.83 -14.64
N ASN A 325 27.04 -10.98 -14.16
CA ASN A 325 26.19 -12.07 -13.68
C ASN A 325 25.28 -11.63 -12.52
N THR A 326 25.79 -10.78 -11.64
CA THR A 326 25.03 -10.22 -10.50
C THR A 326 23.97 -9.22 -10.95
N ALA A 327 24.21 -8.48 -12.03
CA ALA A 327 23.26 -7.55 -12.62
C ALA A 327 22.21 -8.23 -13.53
N PHE A 328 22.44 -9.49 -13.90
CA PHE A 328 21.58 -10.22 -14.83
C PHE A 328 20.10 -10.27 -14.43
N PRO A 329 19.70 -10.40 -13.14
CA PRO A 329 18.28 -10.33 -12.77
C PRO A 329 17.60 -9.03 -13.18
N ILE A 330 18.31 -7.89 -13.10
CA ILE A 330 17.80 -6.58 -13.53
C ILE A 330 17.75 -6.51 -15.06
N MET A 331 18.79 -7.01 -15.73
CA MET A 331 18.82 -7.13 -17.19
C MET A 331 17.69 -8.01 -17.73
N ALA A 332 17.35 -9.09 -17.02
CA ALA A 332 16.27 -10.00 -17.40
C ALA A 332 14.92 -9.29 -17.47
N VAL A 333 14.68 -8.28 -16.60
CA VAL A 333 13.48 -7.45 -16.67
C VAL A 333 13.44 -6.65 -17.99
N LEU A 334 14.55 -5.99 -18.36
CA LEU A 334 14.66 -5.24 -19.62
C LEU A 334 14.51 -6.15 -20.85
N ILE A 335 15.11 -7.34 -20.81
CA ILE A 335 15.02 -8.35 -21.88
C ILE A 335 13.57 -8.86 -22.01
N THR A 336 12.88 -9.05 -20.89
CA THR A 336 11.46 -9.45 -20.86
C THR A 336 10.56 -8.38 -21.45
N LEU A 337 10.77 -7.13 -21.04
CA LEU A 337 10.08 -5.97 -21.60
C LEU A 337 10.32 -5.86 -23.12
N GLY A 338 11.58 -5.94 -23.54
CA GLY A 338 11.97 -5.89 -24.95
C GLY A 338 11.34 -7.01 -25.79
N GLY A 339 11.30 -8.23 -25.25
CA GLY A 339 10.61 -9.37 -25.88
C GLY A 339 9.11 -9.15 -26.03
N ARG A 340 8.44 -8.57 -25.02
CA ARG A 340 7.01 -8.20 -25.09
C ARG A 340 6.76 -7.15 -26.17
N LEU A 341 7.53 -6.05 -26.14
CA LEU A 341 7.41 -4.93 -27.10
C LEU A 341 7.72 -5.38 -28.53
N LEU A 342 8.72 -6.23 -28.73
CA LEU A 342 9.04 -6.78 -30.04
C LEU A 342 7.88 -7.58 -30.62
N ILE A 343 7.24 -8.45 -29.83
CA ILE A 343 6.09 -9.22 -30.31
C ILE A 343 4.89 -8.31 -30.61
N ALA A 344 4.65 -7.30 -29.78
CA ALA A 344 3.60 -6.32 -30.03
C ALA A 344 3.84 -5.60 -31.36
N GLU A 345 5.07 -5.15 -31.62
CA GLU A 345 5.44 -4.46 -32.85
C GLU A 345 5.34 -5.38 -34.08
N LEU A 346 5.82 -6.62 -33.99
CA LEU A 346 5.76 -7.57 -35.11
C LEU A 346 4.33 -8.01 -35.47
N ARG A 347 3.40 -7.98 -34.50
CA ARG A 347 1.98 -8.31 -34.72
C ARG A 347 1.20 -7.20 -35.38
N ARG A 348 1.69 -5.96 -35.37
CA ARG A 348 1.01 -4.84 -36.04
C ARG A 348 1.09 -5.02 -37.56
N SER A 349 -0.08 -4.98 -38.20
CA SER A 349 -0.18 -4.79 -39.65
C SER A 349 0.28 -3.37 -40.02
N THR A 350 0.82 -3.19 -41.22
CA THR A 350 1.34 -1.93 -41.81
C THR A 350 0.41 -0.70 -41.75
N ALA A 351 -0.86 -0.87 -41.36
CA ALA A 351 -1.90 0.17 -41.40
C ALA A 351 -2.08 1.00 -40.11
N GLY A 352 -1.22 0.88 -39.09
CA GLY A 352 -1.39 1.61 -37.83
C GLY A 352 -0.20 1.58 -36.90
N ALA A 353 0.98 1.98 -37.40
CA ALA A 353 2.18 2.09 -36.57
C ALA A 353 1.97 3.18 -35.50
N ASN A 354 1.87 2.79 -34.23
CA ASN A 354 1.96 3.71 -33.12
C ASN A 354 3.45 4.01 -32.92
N GLU A 355 3.97 5.08 -33.53
CA GLU A 355 5.40 5.41 -33.56
C GLU A 355 6.06 5.37 -32.17
N ASP A 356 5.29 5.69 -31.12
CA ASP A 356 5.77 5.74 -29.75
C ASP A 356 6.21 4.38 -29.21
N GLU A 357 5.53 3.27 -29.54
CA GLU A 357 5.95 1.95 -29.05
C GLU A 357 7.20 1.43 -29.75
N GLY A 358 7.34 1.67 -31.04
CA GLY A 358 8.60 1.42 -31.75
C GLY A 358 9.75 2.22 -31.13
N ARG A 359 9.50 3.48 -30.76
CA ARG A 359 10.48 4.31 -30.04
C ARG A 359 10.82 3.73 -28.66
N VAL A 360 9.85 3.20 -27.92
CA VAL A 360 10.08 2.52 -26.64
C VAL A 360 10.91 1.24 -26.84
N LEU A 361 10.59 0.40 -27.83
CA LEU A 361 11.39 -0.78 -28.15
C LEU A 361 12.84 -0.40 -28.46
N TYR A 362 13.05 0.64 -29.27
CA TYR A 362 14.39 1.14 -29.59
C TYR A 362 15.13 1.65 -28.35
N LEU A 363 14.45 2.34 -27.43
CA LEU A 363 15.03 2.76 -26.15
C LEU A 363 15.53 1.56 -25.34
N VAL A 364 14.72 0.50 -25.23
CA VAL A 364 15.11 -0.73 -24.50
C VAL A 364 16.28 -1.43 -25.18
N VAL A 365 16.26 -1.56 -26.51
CA VAL A 365 17.37 -2.14 -27.30
C VAL A 365 18.66 -1.38 -27.04
N ARG A 366 18.62 -0.05 -27.14
CA ARG A 366 19.79 0.82 -26.92
C ARG A 366 20.33 0.66 -25.50
N GLU A 367 19.47 0.67 -24.49
CA GLU A 367 19.88 0.55 -23.09
C GLU A 367 20.54 -0.82 -22.82
N CYS A 368 19.94 -1.91 -23.31
CA CYS A 368 20.53 -3.24 -23.22
C CYS A 368 21.92 -3.32 -23.88
N LEU A 369 22.07 -2.76 -25.08
CA LEU A 369 23.37 -2.73 -25.78
C LEU A 369 24.42 -1.93 -25.01
N LEU A 370 24.05 -0.79 -24.41
CA LEU A 370 24.97 0.00 -23.57
C LEU A 370 25.45 -0.80 -22.36
N LEU A 371 24.56 -1.56 -21.71
CA LEU A 371 24.90 -2.40 -20.56
C LEU A 371 25.81 -3.58 -20.95
N LEU A 372 25.56 -4.20 -22.11
CA LEU A 372 26.44 -5.24 -22.66
C LEU A 372 27.82 -4.69 -23.01
N GLU A 373 27.90 -3.50 -23.63
CA GLU A 373 29.18 -2.83 -23.88
C GLU A 373 29.93 -2.52 -22.59
N LEU A 374 29.24 -2.09 -21.54
CA LEU A 374 29.82 -1.83 -20.24
C LEU A 374 30.39 -3.11 -19.61
N ALA A 375 29.63 -4.20 -19.62
CA ALA A 375 30.07 -5.50 -19.09
C ALA A 375 31.32 -6.02 -19.81
N VAL A 376 31.36 -5.90 -21.13
CA VAL A 376 32.50 -6.31 -21.95
C VAL A 376 33.78 -5.51 -21.65
N ARG A 377 33.67 -4.23 -21.31
CA ARG A 377 34.84 -3.42 -20.92
C ARG A 377 35.50 -3.91 -19.63
N GLN A 378 34.77 -4.61 -18.76
CA GLN A 378 35.33 -5.17 -17.53
C GLN A 378 36.02 -6.51 -17.77
N ASP A 379 35.41 -7.38 -18.59
CA ASP A 379 35.90 -8.75 -18.78
C ASP A 379 36.89 -8.85 -19.95
N MET A 380 36.88 -7.91 -20.92
CA MET A 380 37.76 -7.77 -22.11
C MET A 380 37.94 -9.02 -23.01
N VAL A 381 37.35 -10.16 -22.65
CA VAL A 381 37.46 -11.44 -23.36
C VAL A 381 36.42 -11.59 -24.47
N LEU A 382 35.27 -10.94 -24.32
CA LEU A 382 34.13 -11.09 -25.24
C LEU A 382 33.75 -9.76 -25.88
N THR A 383 33.13 -9.80 -27.04
CA THR A 383 32.43 -8.65 -27.64
C THR A 383 30.99 -8.56 -27.12
N ALA A 384 30.36 -7.38 -27.25
CA ALA A 384 28.97 -7.21 -26.81
C ALA A 384 27.99 -8.09 -27.62
N GLY A 385 28.30 -8.39 -28.87
CA GLY A 385 27.55 -9.36 -29.69
C GLY A 385 27.65 -10.79 -29.17
N GLU A 386 28.84 -11.23 -28.75
CA GLU A 386 29.03 -12.55 -28.13
C GLU A 386 28.35 -12.65 -26.76
N LEU A 387 28.42 -11.58 -25.96
CA LEU A 387 27.72 -11.53 -24.68
C LEU A 387 26.19 -11.52 -24.86
N ALA A 388 25.68 -10.82 -25.88
CA ALA A 388 24.26 -10.87 -26.27
C ALA A 388 23.83 -12.30 -26.65
N GLY A 389 24.68 -13.04 -27.36
CA GLY A 389 24.47 -14.45 -27.67
C GLY A 389 24.36 -15.32 -26.42
N ARG A 390 25.18 -15.05 -25.40
CA ARG A 390 25.20 -15.80 -24.12
C ARG A 390 24.06 -15.45 -23.16
N LEU A 391 23.23 -14.45 -23.45
CA LEU A 391 22.09 -14.07 -22.60
C LEU A 391 21.10 -15.23 -22.40
N THR A 392 20.95 -16.10 -23.40
CA THR A 392 20.09 -17.29 -23.34
C THR A 392 20.59 -18.30 -22.31
N LEU A 393 21.90 -18.53 -22.25
CA LEU A 393 22.53 -19.41 -21.25
C LEU A 393 22.41 -18.84 -19.84
N LEU A 394 22.56 -17.52 -19.69
CA LEU A 394 22.38 -16.85 -18.39
C LEU A 394 20.93 -16.92 -17.92
N TRP A 395 19.98 -16.83 -18.85
CA TRP A 395 18.56 -17.05 -18.58
C TRP A 395 18.31 -18.45 -18.04
N GLU A 396 18.79 -19.47 -18.75
CA GLU A 396 18.66 -20.88 -18.35
C GLU A 396 19.24 -21.14 -16.97
N LYS A 397 20.44 -20.62 -16.71
CA LYS A 397 21.10 -20.75 -15.40
C LYS A 397 20.27 -20.12 -14.27
N ARG A 398 19.62 -18.97 -14.51
CA ARG A 398 18.88 -18.23 -13.48
C ARG A 398 17.50 -18.80 -13.19
N PHE A 399 16.77 -19.17 -14.24
CA PHE A 399 15.37 -19.60 -14.14
C PHE A 399 15.22 -21.12 -14.19
N SER A 400 16.30 -21.87 -14.37
CA SER A 400 16.30 -23.33 -14.55
C SER A 400 15.34 -23.79 -15.67
N ALA A 401 15.15 -22.92 -16.68
CA ALA A 401 14.22 -23.12 -17.78
C ALA A 401 14.71 -22.40 -19.04
N PRO A 402 14.45 -22.97 -20.24
CA PRO A 402 14.84 -22.34 -21.50
C PRO A 402 14.12 -21.00 -21.71
N PRO A 403 14.77 -20.00 -22.34
CA PRO A 403 14.15 -18.73 -22.62
C PRO A 403 12.95 -18.89 -23.56
N PRO A 404 11.81 -18.24 -23.25
CA PRO A 404 10.68 -18.15 -24.16
C PRO A 404 11.07 -17.64 -25.56
N LYS A 405 10.28 -17.99 -26.58
CA LYS A 405 10.60 -17.68 -28.00
C LYS A 405 10.77 -16.17 -28.25
N ASN A 406 9.96 -15.33 -27.59
CA ASN A 406 10.05 -13.87 -27.69
C ASN A 406 11.36 -13.32 -27.11
N ILE A 407 11.85 -13.88 -26.00
CA ILE A 407 13.14 -13.54 -25.41
C ILE A 407 14.28 -13.88 -26.37
N ARG A 408 14.25 -15.09 -26.95
CA ARG A 408 15.22 -15.48 -27.98
C ARG A 408 15.20 -14.51 -29.16
N LYS A 409 14.02 -14.21 -29.73
CA LYS A 409 13.87 -13.21 -30.81
C LYS A 409 14.46 -11.85 -30.43
N PHE A 410 14.27 -11.40 -29.19
CA PHE A 410 14.83 -10.14 -28.71
C PHE A 410 16.36 -10.18 -28.59
N CYS A 411 16.96 -11.26 -28.08
CA CYS A 411 18.42 -11.40 -28.09
C CYS A 411 19.00 -11.36 -29.52
N GLN A 412 18.32 -11.98 -30.49
CA GLN A 412 18.72 -11.89 -31.90
C GLN A 412 18.65 -10.45 -32.43
N LEU A 413 17.59 -9.71 -32.06
CA LEU A 413 17.46 -8.30 -32.39
C LEU A 413 18.63 -7.47 -31.82
N LEU A 414 19.06 -7.73 -30.58
CA LEU A 414 20.23 -7.07 -29.99
C LEU A 414 21.49 -7.32 -30.81
N ILE A 415 21.76 -8.58 -31.19
CA ILE A 415 22.93 -8.95 -32.01
C ILE A 415 22.87 -8.24 -33.37
N ILE A 416 21.73 -8.30 -34.06
CA ILE A 416 21.54 -7.65 -35.37
C ILE A 416 21.79 -6.14 -35.27
N THR A 417 21.20 -5.48 -34.28
CA THR A 417 21.36 -4.04 -34.06
C THR A 417 22.82 -3.68 -33.72
N TRP A 418 23.50 -4.51 -32.92
CA TRP A 418 24.92 -4.34 -32.63
C TRP A 418 25.79 -4.48 -33.90
N MET A 419 25.52 -5.47 -34.75
CA MET A 419 26.26 -5.65 -35.99
C MET A 419 26.10 -4.46 -36.94
N GLN A 420 24.90 -3.89 -37.03
CA GLN A 420 24.64 -2.70 -37.84
C GLN A 420 25.35 -1.45 -37.32
N THR A 421 25.41 -1.26 -36.00
CA THR A 421 26.04 -0.08 -35.38
C THR A 421 27.55 -0.19 -35.27
N LYS A 422 28.11 -1.41 -35.15
CA LYS A 422 29.56 -1.68 -35.06
C LYS A 422 30.08 -2.42 -36.29
N ARG A 423 29.68 -2.00 -37.50
CA ARG A 423 30.00 -2.67 -38.79
C ARG A 423 31.46 -3.11 -38.92
N ARG A 424 32.43 -2.32 -38.43
CA ARG A 424 33.87 -2.64 -38.53
C ARG A 424 34.30 -3.85 -37.69
N VAL A 425 33.79 -3.97 -36.46
CA VAL A 425 34.11 -5.08 -35.55
C VAL A 425 33.29 -6.32 -35.93
N ALA A 426 32.03 -6.11 -36.30
CA ALA A 426 31.10 -7.17 -36.71
C ALA A 426 31.48 -7.86 -38.03
N LYS A 427 32.21 -7.20 -38.95
CA LYS A 427 32.70 -7.82 -40.21
C LYS A 427 33.54 -9.09 -40.00
N ARG A 428 34.10 -9.29 -38.80
CA ARG A 428 34.93 -10.46 -38.45
C ARG A 428 34.12 -11.61 -37.86
N LEU A 429 32.84 -11.41 -37.58
CA LEU A 429 31.96 -12.37 -36.91
C LEU A 429 30.73 -12.66 -37.79
N SER A 430 30.40 -13.94 -37.99
CA SER A 430 29.16 -14.31 -38.67
C SER A 430 28.00 -14.35 -37.68
N LEU A 431 26.82 -13.91 -38.10
CA LEU A 431 25.61 -13.91 -37.26
C LEU A 431 25.33 -15.31 -36.70
N GLU A 432 25.49 -16.35 -37.52
CA GLU A 432 25.31 -17.76 -37.13
C GLU A 432 26.23 -18.21 -35.98
N LYS A 433 27.43 -17.62 -35.84
CA LYS A 433 28.36 -17.94 -34.74
C LYS A 433 27.99 -17.27 -33.43
N LEU A 434 27.18 -16.22 -33.47
CA LEU A 434 26.75 -15.47 -32.29
C LEU A 434 25.41 -15.98 -31.73
N LEU A 435 24.70 -16.82 -32.48
CA LEU A 435 23.38 -17.33 -32.12
C LEU A 435 23.48 -18.71 -31.49
N ASP A 436 22.95 -18.87 -30.27
CA ASP A 436 22.61 -20.19 -29.72
C ASP A 436 21.28 -20.69 -30.32
N GLY A 437 21.28 -20.97 -31.62
CA GLY A 437 20.14 -21.57 -32.34
C GLY A 437 19.75 -20.89 -33.66
N PRO A 438 18.66 -21.35 -34.31
CA PRO A 438 18.27 -20.87 -35.63
C PRO A 438 17.81 -19.41 -35.60
N LEU A 439 18.00 -18.70 -36.71
CA LEU A 439 17.51 -17.33 -36.88
C LEU A 439 15.96 -17.33 -36.87
N LEU A 440 15.37 -16.67 -35.88
CA LEU A 440 13.93 -16.62 -35.65
C LEU A 440 13.27 -15.38 -36.24
N LEU A 441 14.04 -14.35 -36.58
CA LEU A 441 13.57 -13.13 -37.24
C LEU A 441 13.74 -13.23 -38.76
N SER A 442 12.62 -13.29 -39.47
CA SER A 442 12.59 -13.26 -40.93
C SER A 442 13.11 -11.92 -41.48
N SER A 443 13.46 -11.89 -42.77
CA SER A 443 13.83 -10.64 -43.47
C SER A 443 12.67 -9.65 -43.49
N GLU A 444 11.44 -10.14 -43.66
CA GLU A 444 10.23 -9.32 -43.65
C GLU A 444 9.99 -8.70 -42.27
N GLU A 445 10.05 -9.48 -41.19
CA GLU A 445 9.95 -8.95 -39.81
C GLU A 445 11.02 -7.89 -39.52
N ARG A 446 12.26 -8.10 -39.99
CA ARG A 446 13.35 -7.11 -39.86
C ARG A 446 13.05 -5.83 -40.61
N SER A 447 12.48 -5.93 -41.80
CA SER A 447 12.08 -4.76 -42.59
C SER A 447 10.96 -3.95 -41.93
N ARG A 448 10.19 -4.52 -40.99
CA ARG A 448 9.15 -3.77 -40.27
C ARG A 448 9.69 -2.90 -39.12
N LEU A 449 10.92 -3.13 -38.68
CA LEU A 449 11.52 -2.38 -37.56
C LEU A 449 12.21 -1.11 -38.09
N TYR A 450 11.57 0.05 -37.91
CA TYR A 450 12.03 1.32 -38.51
C TYR A 450 13.49 1.69 -38.18
N PHE A 451 13.96 1.40 -36.96
CA PHE A 451 15.32 1.73 -36.52
C PHE A 451 16.40 0.81 -37.13
N LEU A 452 16.01 -0.33 -37.72
CA LEU A 452 16.91 -1.15 -38.52
C LEU A 452 17.00 -0.67 -39.97
N GLN A 453 16.02 0.10 -40.44
CA GLN A 453 16.02 0.73 -41.77
C GLN A 453 16.78 2.06 -41.77
N SER A 454 16.68 2.86 -40.70
CA SER A 454 17.32 4.18 -40.63
C SER A 454 18.86 4.14 -40.56
N ASN A 455 19.44 2.95 -40.34
CA ASN A 455 20.87 2.71 -40.22
C ASN A 455 21.44 1.80 -41.32
N SER A 456 20.65 1.41 -42.33
CA SER A 456 21.15 0.71 -43.53
C SER A 456 21.75 1.72 -44.49
#